data_AF-A0AAV5TF16-F1
#
_entry.id   AF-A0AAV5TF16-F1
#
_cell.length_a   1.000
_cell.length_b   1.000
_cell.length_c   1.000
_cell.angle_alpha   90.00
_cell.angle_beta   90.00
_cell.angle_gamma   90.00
#
_symmetry.space_group_name_H-M   'P 1'
#
loop_
_entity.id
_entity.type
_entity.pdbx_description
1 polymer ?
#
loop_
_entity_poly.entity_id
_entity_poly.type
_entity_poly.pdbx_seq_one_letter_code
_entity_poly.pdbx_strand_id
1 'polypeptide(L)'
;MVSIIAEIVTISTFKRMLTRNCRLRDNTDSALTLSERYQLTENIRTLKLLTPIIWSHSLIGVIATVIFVIIKPIFPSPVQYPLVEETVSMLYLQGIFMPLIFMFRYKQEQIHENILRTVNTTRETTLASYHAQVIME
;
A
#
# COMPACT_ATOMS: atom_id res chain seq x y z
N MET A 1 6.83 19.22 15.98
CA MET A 1 8.16 18.61 15.75
C MET A 1 8.16 17.10 16.00
N VAL A 2 7.67 16.61 17.15
CA VAL A 2 7.60 15.16 17.44
C VAL A 2 6.81 14.37 16.38
N SER A 3 5.66 14.89 15.93
CA SER A 3 4.84 14.25 14.88
C SER A 3 5.61 14.10 13.54
N ILE A 4 6.30 15.15 13.08
CA ILE A 4 7.10 15.10 11.84
C ILE A 4 8.23 14.08 11.94
N ILE A 5 8.91 14.01 13.09
CA ILE A 5 9.97 13.02 13.32
C ILE A 5 9.38 11.60 13.29
N ALA A 6 8.24 11.38 13.93
CA ALA A 6 7.55 10.09 13.93
C ALA A 6 7.12 9.67 12.52
N GLU A 7 6.65 10.59 11.69
CA GLU A 7 6.31 10.31 10.29
C GLU A 7 7.54 9.95 9.46
N ILE A 8 8.64 10.71 9.59
CA ILE A 8 9.90 10.39 8.89
C ILE A 8 10.41 9.01 9.29
N VAL A 9 10.38 8.68 10.59
CA VAL A 9 10.77 7.35 11.09
C VAL A 9 9.85 6.26 10.53
N THR A 10 8.55 6.51 10.47
CA THR A 10 7.57 5.57 9.92
C THR A 10 7.83 5.28 8.45
N ILE A 11 7.95 6.34 7.63
CA ILE A 11 8.25 6.21 6.19
C ILE A 11 9.58 5.49 5.97
N SER A 12 10.61 5.86 6.73
CA SER A 12 11.95 5.27 6.61
C SER A 12 11.96 3.79 6.96
N THR A 13 11.30 3.42 8.07
CA THR A 13 11.19 2.03 8.53
C THR A 13 10.42 1.19 7.52
N PHE A 14 9.31 1.73 7.02
CA PHE A 14 8.48 1.06 6.04
C PHE A 14 9.20 0.82 4.71
N LYS A 15 9.87 1.86 4.18
CA LYS A 15 10.69 1.75 2.97
C LYS A 15 11.79 0.72 3.17
N ARG A 16 12.49 0.76 4.31
CA ARG A 16 13.54 -0.21 4.64
C ARG A 16 13.01 -1.63 4.68
N MET A 17 11.85 -1.88 5.29
CA MET A 17 11.23 -3.21 5.31
C MET A 17 10.89 -3.69 3.90
N LEU A 18 10.27 -2.85 3.08
CA LEU A 18 9.93 -3.20 1.70
C LEU A 18 11.18 -3.54 0.87
N THR A 19 12.21 -2.68 0.93
CA THR A 19 13.46 -2.92 0.19
C THR A 19 14.17 -4.19 0.66
N ARG A 20 14.19 -4.47 1.97
CA ARG A 20 14.79 -5.70 2.49
C ARG A 20 14.04 -6.95 2.03
N ASN A 21 12.71 -6.94 2.06
CA ASN A 21 11.91 -8.07 1.61
C ASN A 21 12.08 -8.31 0.10
N CYS A 22 12.02 -7.27 -0.74
CA CYS A 22 12.29 -7.40 -2.17
C CYS A 22 13.71 -7.96 -2.43
N ARG A 23 14.72 -7.41 -1.75
CA ARG A 23 16.10 -7.86 -1.89
C ARG A 23 16.28 -9.32 -1.43
N LEU A 24 15.60 -9.75 -0.37
CA LEU A 24 15.66 -11.14 0.09
C LEU A 24 15.03 -12.07 -0.94
N ARG A 25 13.90 -11.69 -1.53
CA ARG A 25 13.23 -12.46 -2.57
C ARG A 25 14.14 -12.62 -3.78
N ASP A 26 14.71 -11.51 -4.27
CA ASP A 26 15.49 -11.52 -5.51
C ASP A 26 16.84 -12.25 -5.36
N ASN A 27 17.44 -12.28 -4.16
CA ASN A 27 18.73 -12.94 -3.91
C ASN A 27 18.63 -14.41 -3.46
N THR A 28 17.50 -14.83 -2.90
CA THR A 28 17.42 -16.12 -2.19
C THR A 28 16.29 -16.99 -2.71
N ASP A 29 15.57 -16.58 -3.77
CA ASP A 29 14.40 -17.31 -4.27
C ASP A 29 14.68 -18.81 -4.39
N SER A 30 15.73 -19.23 -5.10
CA SER A 30 16.07 -20.65 -5.30
C SER A 30 16.35 -21.46 -4.01
N ALA A 31 16.79 -20.83 -2.93
CA ALA A 31 17.17 -21.48 -1.67
C ALA A 31 16.05 -21.52 -0.62
N LEU A 32 14.95 -20.78 -0.84
CA LEU A 32 13.81 -20.74 0.07
C LEU A 32 12.87 -21.93 -0.14
N THR A 33 12.36 -22.44 0.98
CA THR A 33 11.26 -23.43 0.98
C THR A 33 9.98 -22.83 0.39
N LEU A 34 9.06 -23.67 -0.08
CA LEU A 34 7.80 -23.23 -0.67
C LEU A 34 7.00 -22.31 0.27
N SER A 35 6.99 -22.63 1.57
CA SER A 35 6.31 -21.83 2.60
C SER A 35 6.96 -20.46 2.79
N GLU A 36 8.29 -20.38 2.86
CA GLU A 36 9.01 -19.11 3.02
C GLU A 36 8.82 -18.20 1.81
N ARG A 37 8.85 -18.75 0.58
CA ARG A 37 8.57 -17.98 -0.64
C ARG A 37 7.16 -17.41 -0.63
N TYR A 38 6.18 -18.19 -0.19
CA TYR A 38 4.81 -17.73 -0.06
C TYR A 38 4.70 -16.59 0.96
N GLN A 39 5.23 -16.79 2.18
CA GLN A 39 5.23 -15.76 3.23
C GLN A 39 5.92 -14.47 2.78
N LEU A 40 7.08 -14.58 2.12
CA LEU A 40 7.83 -13.44 1.62
C LEU A 40 7.07 -12.68 0.52
N THR A 41 6.42 -13.41 -0.39
CA THR A 41 5.59 -12.83 -1.44
C THR A 41 4.39 -12.09 -0.85
N GLU A 42 3.73 -12.68 0.14
CA GLU A 42 2.58 -12.08 0.82
C GLU A 42 2.98 -10.84 1.64
N ASN A 43 4.13 -10.87 2.31
CA ASN A 43 4.69 -9.71 3.00
C ASN A 43 4.98 -8.55 2.04
N ILE A 44 5.56 -8.84 0.87
CA ILE A 44 5.81 -7.81 -0.17
C ILE A 44 4.49 -7.26 -0.71
N ARG A 45 3.49 -8.12 -0.96
CA ARG A 45 2.15 -7.72 -1.42
C ARG A 45 1.49 -6.78 -0.41
N THR A 46 1.48 -7.18 0.86
CA THR A 46 0.93 -6.40 1.97
C THR A 46 1.64 -5.05 2.13
N LEU A 47 2.98 -5.02 2.08
CA LEU A 47 3.74 -3.77 2.15
C LEU A 47 3.47 -2.86 0.94
N LYS A 48 3.32 -3.41 -0.28
CA LYS A 48 2.94 -2.60 -1.45
C LYS A 48 1.53 -2.01 -1.32
N LEU A 49 0.61 -2.74 -0.69
CA LEU A 49 -0.75 -2.29 -0.42
C LEU A 49 -0.81 -1.19 0.65
N LEU A 50 0.00 -1.31 1.71
CA LEU A 50 0.11 -0.30 2.78
C LEU A 50 0.87 0.97 2.35
N THR A 51 1.74 0.90 1.34
CA THR A 51 2.53 2.05 0.85
C THR A 51 1.68 3.30 0.57
N PRO A 52 0.64 3.27 -0.29
CA PRO A 52 -0.17 4.45 -0.58
C PRO A 52 -0.90 4.99 0.66
N ILE A 53 -1.26 4.10 1.61
CA ILE A 53 -1.94 4.48 2.84
C ILE A 53 -1.01 5.35 3.70
N ILE A 54 0.22 4.90 3.92
CA ILE A 54 1.22 5.63 4.70
C ILE A 54 1.54 6.98 4.04
N TRP A 55 1.71 7.00 2.72
CA TRP A 55 1.92 8.25 1.98
C TRP A 55 0.75 9.22 2.12
N SER A 56 -0.50 8.73 2.01
CA SER A 56 -1.68 9.58 2.17
C SER A 56 -1.81 10.15 3.58
N HIS A 57 -1.57 9.33 4.60
CA HIS A 57 -1.61 9.76 6.00
C HIS A 57 -0.56 10.84 6.27
N SER A 58 0.69 10.62 5.85
CA SER A 58 1.75 11.59 6.04
C SER A 58 1.52 12.89 5.28
N LEU A 59 1.01 12.81 4.05
CA LEU A 59 0.71 14.02 3.27
C LEU A 59 -0.37 14.87 3.96
N ILE A 60 -1.44 14.23 4.45
CA ILE A 60 -2.51 14.91 5.19
C ILE A 60 -1.97 15.53 6.48
N GLY A 61 -1.16 14.79 7.25
CA GLY A 61 -0.56 15.27 8.50
C GLY A 61 0.34 16.50 8.30
N VAL A 62 1.18 16.47 7.26
CA VAL A 62 2.05 17.60 6.89
C VAL A 62 1.21 18.80 6.45
N ILE A 63 0.20 18.61 5.58
CA ILE A 63 -0.68 19.70 5.13
C ILE A 63 -1.41 20.35 6.32
N ALA A 64 -1.99 19.54 7.21
CA ALA A 64 -2.67 20.02 8.41
C ALA A 64 -1.70 20.82 9.30
N THR A 65 -0.48 20.32 9.51
CA THR A 65 0.54 21.02 10.29
C THR A 65 0.92 22.37 9.66
N VAL A 66 1.07 22.44 8.34
CA VAL A 66 1.38 23.68 7.61
C VAL A 66 0.25 24.69 7.74
N ILE A 67 -1.00 24.27 7.50
CA ILE A 67 -2.19 25.12 7.66
C ILE A 67 -2.26 25.67 9.09
N PHE A 68 -2.04 24.80 10.08
CA PHE A 68 -2.05 25.19 11.48
C PHE A 68 -1.01 26.28 11.80
N VAL A 69 0.23 26.12 11.30
CA VAL A 69 1.30 27.12 11.50
C VAL A 69 0.96 28.46 10.83
N ILE A 70 0.26 28.45 9.69
CA ILE A 70 -0.16 29.66 8.98
C ILE A 70 -1.32 30.38 9.71
N ILE A 71 -2.29 29.63 10.25
CA ILE A 71 -3.47 30.21 10.91
C ILE A 71 -3.14 30.73 12.32
N LYS A 72 -2.21 30.09 13.02
CA LYS A 72 -1.80 30.49 14.38
C LYS A 72 -1.47 31.99 14.57
N PRO A 73 -0.68 32.65 13.69
CA PRO A 73 -0.43 34.09 13.83
C PRO A 73 -1.65 34.97 13.51
N ILE A 74 -2.63 34.47 12.75
CA ILE A 74 -3.85 35.21 12.37
C ILE A 74 -4.85 35.24 13.53
N PHE A 75 -4.97 34.15 14.28
CA PHE A 75 -5.87 34.01 15.43
C PHE A 75 -5.08 33.76 16.72
N PRO A 76 -4.44 34.79 17.30
CA PRO A 76 -3.60 34.65 18.50
C PRO A 76 -4.40 34.38 19.78
N SER A 77 -5.74 34.42 19.73
CA SER A 77 -6.58 34.21 20.91
C SER A 77 -6.48 32.77 21.42
N PRO A 78 -5.99 32.54 22.65
CA PRO A 78 -5.83 31.19 23.20
C PRO A 78 -7.16 30.47 23.39
N VAL A 79 -8.28 31.20 23.48
CA VAL A 79 -9.63 30.64 23.63
C VAL A 79 -10.11 30.00 22.33
N GLN A 80 -9.65 30.49 21.17
CA GLN A 80 -10.06 30.00 19.85
C GLN A 80 -9.19 28.84 19.36
N TYR A 81 -8.08 28.56 20.06
CA TYR A 81 -7.09 27.57 19.67
C TYR A 81 -7.69 26.16 19.47
N PRO A 82 -8.55 25.62 20.36
CA PRO A 82 -9.13 24.28 20.16
C PRO A 82 -10.03 24.21 18.93
N LEU A 83 -10.77 25.29 18.66
CA LEU A 83 -11.66 25.40 17.50
C LEU A 83 -10.88 25.44 16.18
N VAL A 84 -9.74 26.15 16.18
CA VAL A 84 -8.80 26.19 15.04
C VAL A 84 -8.14 24.82 14.84
N GLU A 85 -7.73 24.16 15.92
CA GLU A 85 -7.12 22.82 15.84
C GLU A 85 -8.10 21.80 15.26
N GLU A 86 -9.35 21.79 15.72
CA GLU A 86 -10.37 20.85 15.24
C GLU A 86 -10.80 21.12 13.79
N THR A 87 -10.86 22.39 13.36
CA THR A 87 -11.15 22.75 11.96
C THR A 87 -10.00 22.41 11.00
N VAL A 88 -8.76 22.45 11.47
CA VAL A 88 -7.58 22.07 10.68
C VAL A 88 -7.34 20.54 10.70
N SER A 89 -7.97 19.83 11.64
CA SER A 89 -7.86 18.38 11.77
C SER A 89 -8.49 17.66 10.56
N MET A 90 -7.68 17.45 9.53
CA MET A 90 -8.04 16.65 8.35
C MET A 90 -8.04 15.14 8.64
N LEU A 91 -7.97 14.74 9.92
CA LEU A 91 -8.00 13.34 10.34
C LEU A 91 -9.28 12.64 9.88
N TYR A 92 -10.40 13.37 9.79
CA TYR A 92 -11.67 12.83 9.27
C TYR A 92 -11.59 12.46 7.78
N LEU A 93 -10.82 13.23 6.99
CA LEU A 93 -10.60 12.92 5.57
C LEU A 93 -9.85 11.61 5.41
N GLN A 94 -8.94 11.27 6.33
CA GLN A 94 -8.26 9.98 6.32
C GLN A 94 -9.22 8.80 6.45
N GLY A 95 -10.29 8.94 7.26
CA GLY A 95 -11.34 7.93 7.40
C GLY A 95 -12.10 7.65 6.10
N ILE A 96 -12.12 8.61 5.17
CA ILE A 96 -12.73 8.46 3.84
C ILE A 96 -11.70 7.96 2.81
N PHE A 97 -10.49 8.52 2.83
CA PHE A 97 -9.44 8.17 1.87
C PHE A 97 -8.93 6.73 2.02
N MET A 98 -8.78 6.23 3.25
CA MET A 98 -8.30 4.85 3.47
C MET A 98 -9.17 3.79 2.80
N PRO A 99 -10.50 3.75 3.03
CA PRO A 99 -11.40 2.81 2.35
C PRO A 99 -11.36 2.95 0.82
N LEU A 100 -11.28 4.18 0.30
CA LEU A 100 -11.20 4.42 -1.14
C LEU A 100 -9.91 3.84 -1.73
N ILE A 101 -8.76 4.16 -1.14
CA ILE A 101 -7.45 3.63 -1.57
C ILE A 101 -7.47 2.11 -1.52
N PHE A 102 -8.00 1.52 -0.45
CA PHE A 102 -8.13 0.08 -0.31
C PHE A 102 -9.02 -0.52 -1.40
N MET A 103 -10.19 0.06 -1.67
CA MET A 103 -11.10 -0.40 -2.71
C MET A 103 -10.50 -0.31 -4.11
N PHE A 104 -9.78 0.78 -4.42
CA PHE A 104 -9.07 0.92 -5.70
C PHE A 104 -7.98 -0.15 -5.86
N ARG A 105 -7.20 -0.40 -4.82
CA ARG A 105 -6.14 -1.43 -4.84
C ARG A 105 -6.71 -2.83 -4.96
N TYR A 106 -7.76 -3.11 -4.19
CA TYR A 106 -8.47 -4.39 -4.26
C TYR A 106 -9.02 -4.65 -5.67
N LYS A 107 -9.61 -3.64 -6.31
CA LYS A 107 -10.07 -3.76 -7.71
C LYS A 107 -8.92 -4.03 -8.68
N GLN A 108 -7.79 -3.33 -8.55
CA GLN A 108 -6.61 -3.59 -9.39
C GLN A 108 -6.09 -5.01 -9.23
N GLU A 109 -6.12 -5.51 -8.00
CA GLU A 109 -5.67 -6.85 -7.68
C GLU A 109 -6.62 -7.93 -8.22
N GLN A 110 -7.94 -7.74 -8.09
CA GLN A 110 -8.90 -8.63 -8.74
C GLN A 110 -8.74 -8.66 -10.26
N ILE A 111 -8.51 -7.50 -10.90
CA ILE A 111 -8.26 -7.44 -12.34
C ILE A 111 -7.02 -8.26 -12.69
N HIS A 112 -5.94 -8.13 -11.92
CA HIS A 112 -4.72 -8.89 -12.14
C HIS A 112 -4.93 -10.41 -11.98
N GLU A 113 -5.64 -10.84 -10.93
CA GLU A 113 -5.96 -12.25 -10.70
C GLU A 113 -6.87 -12.81 -11.81
N ASN A 114 -7.85 -12.04 -12.28
CA ASN A 114 -8.70 -12.43 -13.39
C ASN A 114 -7.90 -12.64 -14.67
N ILE A 115 -6.97 -11.72 -15.00
CA ILE A 115 -6.08 -11.85 -16.16
C ILE A 115 -5.24 -13.14 -16.06
N LEU A 116 -4.65 -13.41 -14.89
CA LEU A 116 -3.85 -14.63 -14.67
C LEU A 116 -4.69 -15.89 -14.85
N ARG A 117 -5.92 -15.91 -14.32
CA ARG A 117 -6.84 -17.05 -14.51
C ARG A 117 -7.18 -17.25 -15.97
N THR A 118 -7.52 -16.19 -16.71
CA THR A 118 -7.85 -16.30 -18.14
C THR A 118 -6.67 -16.88 -18.93
N VAL A 119 -5.45 -16.38 -18.70
CA VAL A 119 -4.24 -16.89 -19.37
C VAL A 119 -4.00 -18.37 -19.05
N ASN A 120 -4.16 -18.77 -17.79
CA ASN A 120 -3.97 -20.18 -17.41
C ASN A 120 -5.04 -21.10 -18.02
N THR A 121 -6.32 -20.70 -18.01
CA THR A 121 -7.39 -21.48 -18.64
C THR A 121 -7.20 -21.60 -20.16
N THR A 122 -6.77 -20.54 -20.83
CA THR A 122 -6.45 -20.60 -22.27
C THR A 122 -5.27 -21.52 -22.55
N ARG A 123 -4.27 -21.55 -21.66
CA ARG A 123 -3.09 -22.40 -21.80
C ARG A 123 -3.38 -23.88 -21.52
N GLU A 124 -4.23 -24.18 -20.55
CA GLU A 124 -4.70 -25.54 -20.27
C GLU A 124 -5.56 -26.10 -21.42
N THR A 125 -6.46 -25.29 -21.97
CA THR A 125 -7.31 -25.71 -23.11
C THR A 125 -6.50 -25.96 -24.38
N THR A 126 -5.49 -25.13 -24.67
CA THR A 126 -4.56 -25.36 -25.79
C THR A 126 -3.64 -26.56 -25.57
N LEU A 127 -3.18 -26.80 -24.34
CA LEU A 127 -2.39 -27.98 -24.00
C LEU A 127 -3.24 -29.26 -24.11
N ALA A 128 -4.48 -29.22 -23.63
CA ALA A 128 -5.43 -30.33 -23.72
C ALA A 128 -5.77 -30.68 -25.18
N SER A 129 -5.98 -29.67 -26.04
CA SER A 129 -6.22 -29.90 -27.46
C SER A 129 -5.01 -30.53 -28.17
N TYR A 130 -3.79 -30.10 -27.81
CA TYR A 130 -2.56 -30.69 -28.35
C TYR A 130 -2.40 -32.16 -27.93
N HIS A 131 -2.64 -32.48 -26.66
CA HIS A 131 -2.61 -33.86 -26.18
C HIS A 131 -3.69 -34.74 -26.83
N ALA A 132 -4.90 -34.22 -27.01
CA ALA A 132 -5.97 -34.95 -27.69
C ALA A 132 -5.61 -35.27 -29.14
N GLN A 133 -4.93 -34.35 -29.84
CA GLN A 133 -4.50 -34.55 -31.22
C GLN A 133 -3.41 -35.62 -31.34
N VAL A 134 -2.43 -35.64 -30.42
CA VAL A 134 -1.35 -36.64 -30.39
C VAL A 134 -1.85 -38.04 -29.98
N ILE A 135 -2.91 -38.14 -29.17
CA ILE A 135 -3.49 -39.43 -28.77
C ILE A 135 -4.35 -40.04 -29.89
N MET A 136 -4.84 -39.22 -30.83
CA MET A 136 -5.70 -39.67 -31.94
C MET A 136 -4.93 -40.03 -33.22
N GLU A 137 -3.62 -39.76 -33.29
CA GLU A 137 -2.69 -40.30 -34.30
C GLU A 137 -2.11 -41.66 -33.85
#